data_AF-A0A822BAC0-F1
#
_entry.id   AF-A0A822BAC0-F1
#
_cell.length_a   1.000
_cell.length_b   1.000
_cell.length_c   1.000
_cell.angle_alpha   90.00
_cell.angle_beta   90.00
_cell.angle_gamma   90.00
#
_symmetry.space_group_name_H-M   'P 1'
#
loop_
_entity.id
_entity.type
_entity.pdbx_description
1 polymer ?
#
loop_
_entity_poly.entity_id
_entity_poly.type
_entity_poly.pdbx_seq_one_letter_code
_entity_poly.pdbx_strand_id
1 'polypeptide(L)' 'MFTQRIYDREEQSRYEINLEAHDHGIPPLLTTLNFTLIILDENDNAPKFDKEFYSINISETIPINT' A
#
# COMPACT_ATOMS: atom_id res chain seq x y z
N MET A 1 8.95 -9.38 16.71
CA MET A 1 7.88 -8.44 16.30
C MET A 1 6.99 -9.18 15.33
N PHE A 2 5.68 -9.23 15.62
CA PHE A 2 4.72 -9.98 14.81
C PHE A 2 3.58 -9.05 14.43
N THR A 3 3.02 -9.22 13.25
CA THR A 3 1.83 -8.53 12.80
C THR A 3 0.59 -9.19 13.40
N GLN A 4 -0.38 -8.40 13.85
CA GLN A 4 -1.65 -8.91 14.41
C GLN A 4 -2.80 -8.95 13.39
N ARG A 5 -2.61 -8.29 12.24
CA ARG A 5 -3.60 -8.16 11.18
C ARG A 5 -2.93 -8.16 9.81
N ILE A 6 -3.76 -8.26 8.78
CA ILE A 6 -3.36 -8.07 7.38
C ILE A 6 -3.19 -6.56 7.11
N TYR A 7 -2.24 -6.22 6.25
CA TYR A 7 -1.98 -4.85 5.82
C TYR A 7 -2.27 -4.74 4.33
N ASP A 8 -2.89 -3.64 3.94
CA ASP A 8 -3.17 -3.28 2.56
C ASP A 8 -2.36 -2.02 2.21
N ARG A 9 -1.50 -2.12 1.19
CA ARG A 9 -0.65 -0.99 0.78
C ARG A 9 -1.49 0.12 0.18
N GLU A 10 -2.53 -0.23 -0.57
CA GLU A 10 -3.43 0.70 -1.25
C GLU A 10 -4.23 1.53 -0.25
N GLU A 11 -4.50 0.97 0.94
CA GLU A 11 -5.07 1.70 2.07
C GLU A 11 -4.01 2.57 2.77
N GLN A 12 -2.86 1.98 3.13
CA GLN A 12 -1.80 2.70 3.84
C GLN A 12 -0.41 2.05 3.67
N SER A 13 0.51 2.79 3.04
CA SER A 13 1.86 2.32 2.74
C SER A 13 2.89 2.54 3.85
N ARG A 14 2.62 3.44 4.81
CA ARG A 14 3.59 3.84 5.84
C ARG A 14 2.95 4.07 7.20
N TYR A 15 3.61 3.59 8.24
CA TYR A 15 3.25 3.82 9.64
C TYR A 15 4.44 4.39 10.42
N GLU A 16 4.19 5.44 11.19
CA GLU A 16 5.14 5.95 12.19
C GLU A 16 4.73 5.44 13.56
N ILE A 17 5.64 4.74 14.23
CA ILE A 17 5.41 4.10 15.51
C ILE A 17 6.41 4.66 16.51
N ASN A 18 5.92 5.24 17.60
CA ASN A 18 6.76 5.65 18.72
C ASN A 18 6.85 4.48 19.70
N LEU A 19 8.06 3.97 19.90
CA LEU A 19 8.35 2.90 20.85
C LEU A 19 8.88 3.51 22.14
N GLU A 20 8.35 3.07 23.28
CA GLU A 20 8.80 3.49 24.60
C GLU A 20 9.34 2.28 25.36
N ALA A 21 10.52 2.44 25.95
CA ALA A 21 11.15 1.44 26.81
C ALA A 21 11.37 2.04 28.19
N HIS A 22 10.96 1.29 29.23
CA HIS A 22 11.12 1.64 30.63
C HIS A 22 11.96 0.59 31.34
N ASP A 23 12.84 1.03 32.24
CA ASP A 23 13.44 0.13 33.22
C ASP A 23 12.55 -0.01 34.48
N HIS A 24 12.94 -0.91 35.38
CA HIS A 24 12.26 -1.12 36.66
C HIS A 24 12.88 -0.31 37.80
N GLY A 25 13.60 0.78 37.48
CA GLY A 25 14.21 1.67 38.47
C GLY A 25 13.17 2.48 39.24
N ILE A 26 13.62 3.12 40.34
CA ILE A 26 12.81 4.06 41.11
C ILE A 26 13.62 5.35 41.27
N PRO A 27 13.33 6.42 40.50
CA PRO A 27 12.34 6.49 39.42
C PRO A 27 12.77 5.71 38.16
N PRO A 28 11.82 5.27 37.32
CA PRO A 28 12.15 4.55 36.10
C PRO A 28 12.76 5.49 35.05
N LEU A 29 13.77 5.01 34.34
CA LEU A 29 14.29 5.68 33.15
C LEU A 29 13.44 5.30 31.93
N LEU A 30 13.19 6.29 31.06
CA LEU A 30 12.44 6.13 29.82
C LEU A 30 13.34 6.46 28.63
N THR A 31 13.19 5.71 27.55
CA THR A 31 13.76 6.02 26.23
C THR A 31 12.70 5.84 25.16
N THR A 32 12.68 6.75 24.20
CA THR A 32 11.78 6.72 23.05
C THR A 32 12.54 6.48 21.76
N LEU A 33 11.97 5.70 20.84
CA LEU A 33 12.50 5.46 19.50
C LEU A 33 11.39 5.59 18.45
N ASN A 34 11.66 6.34 17.39
CA ASN A 34 10.78 6.41 16.23
C ASN A 34 11.11 5.27 15.26
N PHE A 35 10.13 4.39 15.05
CA PHE A 35 10.20 3.28 14.11
C PHE A 35 9.26 3.56 12.93
N THR A 36 9.78 3.45 11.71
CA THR A 36 8.97 3.56 10.49
C THR A 36 8.75 2.18 9.90
N LEU A 37 7.49 1.79 9.75
CA LEU A 37 7.09 0.58 9.05
C LEU A 37 6.64 0.93 7.63
N ILE A 38 7.21 0.25 6.64
CA ILE A 38 6.91 0.42 5.22
C ILE A 38 6.28 -0.86 4.71
N ILE A 39 5.07 -0.75 4.16
CA ILE A 39 4.38 -1.87 3.51
C ILE A 39 4.88 -1.94 2.06
N LEU A 40 5.36 -3.11 1.66
CA LEU A 40 5.82 -3.37 0.30
C LEU A 40 4.63 -3.65 -0.61
N ASP A 41 4.80 -3.31 -1.88
CA ASP A 41 3.80 -3.57 -2.90
C ASP A 41 3.73 -5.05 -3.25
N GLU A 42 2.51 -5.52 -3.45
CA GLU A 42 2.21 -6.80 -4.06
C GLU A 42 1.34 -6.53 -5.28
N ASN A 43 1.50 -7.33 -6.33
CA ASN A 43 0.69 -7.17 -7.54
C ASN A 43 -0.67 -7.87 -7.39
N ASP A 44 -1.48 -7.44 -6.44
CA ASP A 44 -2.81 -7.98 -6.13
C ASP A 44 -3.95 -7.16 -6.77
N ASN A 45 -3.63 -6.03 -7.39
CA ASN A 45 -4.57 -5.17 -8.08
C ASN A 45 -4.66 -5.50 -9.59
N ALA A 46 -5.60 -6.36 -9.95
CA ALA A 46 -5.82 -6.72 -11.34
C ALA A 46 -6.30 -5.50 -12.18
N PRO A 47 -5.82 -5.37 -13.44
CA PRO A 47 -6.26 -4.29 -14.32
C PRO A 47 -7.77 -4.37 -14.58
N LYS A 48 -8.41 -3.21 -14.69
CA LYS A 48 -9.83 -3.08 -15.00
C LYS A 48 -10.00 -2.27 -16.27
N PHE A 49 -10.84 -2.76 -17.17
CA PHE A 49 -11.27 -2.00 -18.34
C PHE A 49 -12.23 -0.89 -17.90
N ASP A 50 -12.15 0.28 -18.54
CA ASP A 50 -13.05 1.41 -18.27
C ASP A 50 -14.51 1.09 -18.65
N LYS A 51 -14.70 0.20 -19.61
CA LYS A 51 -16.01 -0.24 -20.09
C LYS A 51 -16.04 -1.76 -20.14
N GLU A 52 -17.20 -2.33 -19.81
CA GLU A 52 -17.47 -3.76 -19.98
C GLU A 52 -17.45 -4.15 -21.47
N PHE A 53 -17.93 -3.26 -22.35
CA PHE A 53 -17.93 -3.45 -23.79
C PHE A 53 -17.38 -2.21 -24.50
N TYR A 54 -16.47 -2.44 -25.44
CA TYR A 54 -16.03 -1.42 -26.39
C TYR A 54 -16.67 -1.72 -27.75
N SER A 55 -17.40 -0.75 -28.30
CA SER A 55 -17.98 -0.81 -29.63
C SER A 55 -17.52 0.39 -30.42
N ILE A 56 -16.95 0.13 -31.60
CA ILE A 56 -16.49 1.16 -32.54
C ILE A 56 -16.99 0.84 -33.94
N ASN A 57 -17.30 1.87 -34.71
CA ASN A 57 -17.66 1.75 -36.12
C ASN A 57 -16.52 2.33 -36.96
N ILE A 58 -16.04 1.55 -37.91
CA ILE A 58 -14.88 1.88 -38.77
C ILE A 58 -15.35 1.84 -40.23
N SER A 59 -15.01 2.87 -41.00
CA SER A 59 -15.26 2.93 -42.45
C SER A 59 -14.35 1.97 -43.23
N GLU A 60 -14.86 1.39 -44.31
CA GLU A 60 -14.12 0.45 -45.17
C GLU A 60 -12.90 1.08 -45.86
N THR A 61 -12.89 2.40 -45.99
CA THR A 61 -11.85 3.17 -46.71
C THR A 61 -10.64 3.51 -45.86
N ILE A 62 -10.59 3.03 -44.63
CA ILE A 62 -9.59 3.44 -43.65
C ILE A 62 -8.26 2.71 -43.89
N PRO A 63 -7.12 3.43 -43.87
CA PRO A 63 -5.80 2.82 -44.06
C PRO A 63 -5.42 1.85 -42.93
N ILE A 64 -4.48 0.95 -43.25
CA ILE A 64 -3.94 -0.04 -42.32
C ILE A 64 -3.35 0.66 -41.07
N ASN A 65 -3.65 0.11 -39.88
CA ASN A 65 -3.24 0.60 -38.55
C ASN A 65 -3.95 1.89 -38.07
N THR A 66 -5.27 1.96 -38.28
CA THR A 66 -6.13 3.01 -37.69
C THR A 66 -6.97 2.46 -36.53
#